data_AF-A0A7J6RMG4-F1
#
_entry.id   AF-A0A7J6RMG4-F1
#
_cell.length_a   1.000
_cell.length_b   1.000
_cell.length_c   1.000
_cell.angle_alpha   90.00
_cell.angle_beta   90.00
_cell.angle_gamma   90.00
#
_symmetry.space_group_name_H-M   'P 1'
#
loop_
_entity.id
_entity.type
_entity.pdbx_description
1 polymer ?
#
loop_
_entity_poly.entity_id
_entity_poly.type
_entity_poly.pdbx_seq_one_letter_code
_entity_poly.pdbx_strand_id
1 'polypeptide(L)'
;MLDWARIHFYLKLSRPILWLGVLPYYLLPLGGRLDLLATWRFWLGLLYFTFPVNIMMFGINDMADTDVDKYNPSKMVKYYGNQATESELRGLWKVILVSNMIPLLIISITTADWISFPMYFIVALGLNILYNLKPFALARKAPWDLLFAPAGFLVVVSFACHLP
;
A
#
# COMPACT_ATOMS: atom_id res chain seq x y z
N MET A 1 -15.43 -21.39 -3.14
CA MET A 1 -14.74 -21.81 -1.89
C MET A 1 -13.62 -20.82 -1.63
N LEU A 2 -13.54 -20.27 -0.42
CA LEU A 2 -12.51 -19.30 -0.06
C LEU A 2 -11.16 -20.03 0.05
N ASP A 3 -10.17 -19.67 -0.77
CA ASP A 3 -8.84 -20.27 -0.74
C ASP A 3 -8.00 -19.59 0.35
N TRP A 4 -8.00 -20.18 1.55
CA TRP A 4 -7.27 -19.68 2.71
C TRP A 4 -5.75 -19.58 2.47
N ALA A 5 -5.19 -20.46 1.64
CA ALA A 5 -3.76 -20.42 1.32
C ALA A 5 -3.42 -19.16 0.53
N ARG A 6 -4.26 -18.78 -0.44
CA ARG A 6 -4.12 -17.51 -1.18
C ARG A 6 -4.28 -16.28 -0.31
N ILE A 7 -5.26 -16.27 0.61
CA ILE A 7 -5.44 -15.14 1.53
C ILE A 7 -4.19 -14.97 2.39
N HIS A 8 -3.69 -16.06 2.97
CA HIS A 8 -2.49 -16.03 3.78
C HIS A 8 -1.24 -15.60 2.99
N PHE A 9 -1.14 -16.01 1.72
CA PHE A 9 -0.10 -15.53 0.80
C PHE A 9 -0.15 -14.00 0.64
N TYR A 10 -1.31 -13.43 0.31
CA TYR A 10 -1.44 -11.99 0.11
C TYR A 10 -1.22 -11.18 1.39
N LEU A 11 -1.66 -11.70 2.53
CA LEU A 11 -1.37 -11.10 3.84
C LEU A 11 0.14 -11.04 4.09
N LYS A 12 0.88 -12.13 3.86
CA LYS A 12 2.34 -12.13 3.98
C LYS A 12 3.01 -11.18 3.00
N LEU A 13 2.53 -11.15 1.75
CA LEU A 13 3.06 -10.27 0.70
C LEU A 13 2.94 -8.78 1.08
N SER A 14 1.87 -8.41 1.79
CA SER A 14 1.68 -7.05 2.31
C SER A 14 2.58 -6.70 3.51
N ARG A 15 3.41 -7.63 4.01
CA ARG A 15 4.37 -7.45 5.11
C ARG A 15 3.76 -6.79 6.37
N PRO A 16 2.91 -7.49 7.15
CA PRO A 16 2.15 -6.90 8.26
C PRO A 16 2.97 -6.19 9.33
N ILE A 17 4.20 -6.64 9.57
CA ILE A 17 5.10 -5.97 10.52
C ILE A 17 5.46 -4.54 10.06
N LEU A 18 5.52 -4.31 8.75
CA LEU A 18 5.85 -3.01 8.15
C LEU A 18 4.63 -2.08 8.05
N TRP A 19 3.42 -2.57 8.31
CA TRP A 19 2.24 -1.70 8.44
C TRP A 19 2.44 -0.66 9.54
N LEU A 20 3.19 -1.00 10.59
CA LEU A 20 3.53 -0.07 11.68
C LEU A 20 4.30 1.16 11.18
N GLY A 21 4.96 1.09 10.02
CA GLY A 21 5.64 2.24 9.41
C GLY A 21 4.69 3.29 8.86
N VAL A 22 3.48 2.92 8.40
CA VAL A 22 2.49 3.86 7.87
C VAL A 22 1.52 4.39 8.93
N LEU A 23 1.37 3.67 10.05
CA LEU A 23 0.41 4.04 11.10
C LEU A 23 0.61 5.44 11.68
N PRO A 24 1.82 5.88 12.07
CA PRO A 24 2.00 7.21 12.66
C PRO A 24 1.52 8.34 11.74
N TYR A 25 1.73 8.18 10.43
CA TYR A 25 1.33 9.17 9.42
C TYR A 25 -0.19 9.19 9.24
N TYR A 26 -0.85 8.04 9.27
CA TYR A 26 -2.30 7.96 9.21
C TYR A 26 -2.97 8.52 10.48
N LEU A 27 -2.34 8.33 11.64
CA LEU A 27 -2.87 8.80 12.93
C LEU A 27 -2.57 10.27 13.21
N LEU A 28 -1.71 10.92 12.43
CA LEU A 28 -1.29 12.31 12.64
C LEU A 28 -2.47 13.30 12.82
N PRO A 29 -3.58 13.22 12.05
CA PRO A 29 -4.71 14.13 12.21
C PRO A 29 -5.46 13.98 13.54
N LEU A 30 -5.33 12.83 14.24
CA LEU A 30 -5.98 12.62 15.53
C LEU A 30 -5.52 13.59 16.61
N GLY A 31 -4.34 14.20 16.46
CA GLY A 31 -3.81 15.21 17.38
C GLY A 31 -4.73 16.43 17.57
N GLY A 32 -5.71 16.65 16.69
CA GLY A 32 -6.74 17.67 16.84
C GLY A 32 -8.16 17.22 16.48
N ARG A 33 -8.38 15.93 16.18
CA ARG A 33 -9.64 15.39 15.64
C ARG A 33 -9.97 14.01 16.22
N LEU A 34 -10.06 13.91 17.56
CA LEU A 34 -10.38 12.63 18.23
C LEU A 34 -11.78 12.10 17.89
N ASP A 35 -12.68 12.95 17.41
CA ASP A 35 -13.99 12.58 16.87
C ASP A 35 -13.89 11.56 15.73
N LEU A 36 -12.79 11.56 14.97
CA LEU A 36 -12.56 10.61 13.88
C LEU A 36 -12.53 9.16 14.36
N LEU A 37 -12.11 8.87 15.60
CA LEU A 37 -12.10 7.52 16.17
C LEU A 37 -13.50 6.89 16.24
N ALA A 38 -14.54 7.72 16.33
CA ALA A 38 -15.93 7.28 16.33
C ALA A 38 -16.50 7.08 14.91
N THR A 39 -15.75 7.43 13.87
CA THR A 39 -16.22 7.32 12.48
C THR A 39 -15.77 6.02 11.86
N TRP A 40 -16.68 5.33 11.15
CA TRP A 40 -16.32 4.13 10.39
C TRP A 40 -15.34 4.42 9.24
N ARG A 41 -15.32 5.67 8.74
CA ARG A 41 -14.44 6.13 7.67
C ARG A 41 -12.98 6.12 8.10
N PHE A 42 -12.70 6.50 9.35
CA PHE A 42 -11.38 6.35 9.95
C PHE A 42 -10.94 4.89 9.98
N TRP A 43 -11.78 3.98 10.46
CA TRP A 43 -11.41 2.56 10.52
C TRP A 43 -11.24 1.94 9.14
N LEU A 44 -12.04 2.36 8.15
CA LEU A 44 -11.86 1.92 6.76
C LEU A 44 -10.56 2.48 6.15
N GLY A 45 -10.20 3.73 6.43
CA GLY A 45 -8.94 4.31 6.01
C GLY A 45 -7.73 3.61 6.66
N LEU A 46 -7.82 3.29 7.94
CA LEU A 46 -6.81 2.50 8.65
C LEU A 46 -6.64 1.12 8.00
N LEU A 47 -7.75 0.42 7.72
CA LEU A 47 -7.72 -0.85 7.00
C LEU A 47 -7.10 -0.70 5.60
N TYR A 48 -7.45 0.37 4.89
CA TYR A 48 -6.95 0.68 3.56
C TYR A 48 -5.43 0.87 3.51
N PHE A 49 -4.86 1.62 4.46
CA PHE A 49 -3.42 1.83 4.51
C PHE A 49 -2.65 0.64 5.07
N THR A 50 -3.26 -0.16 5.96
CA THR A 50 -2.62 -1.37 6.48
C THR A 50 -2.53 -2.46 5.42
N PHE A 51 -3.63 -2.89 4.80
CA PHE A 51 -3.58 -3.99 3.84
C PHE A 51 -3.53 -3.57 2.35
N PRO A 52 -4.56 -2.94 1.74
CA PRO A 52 -4.58 -2.60 0.31
C PRO A 52 -3.39 -1.80 -0.21
N VAL A 53 -2.95 -0.76 0.52
CA VAL A 53 -1.81 0.05 0.07
C VAL A 53 -0.49 -0.72 0.23
N ASN A 54 -0.30 -1.48 1.31
CA ASN A 54 0.93 -2.26 1.48
C ASN A 54 1.03 -3.43 0.49
N ILE A 55 -0.08 -4.09 0.14
CA ILE A 55 -0.03 -5.12 -0.92
C ILE A 55 0.28 -4.50 -2.29
N MET A 56 -0.18 -3.27 -2.57
CA MET A 56 0.24 -2.53 -3.76
C MET A 56 1.73 -2.24 -3.71
N MET A 57 2.21 -1.64 -2.62
CA MET A 57 3.58 -1.17 -2.49
C MET A 57 4.60 -2.30 -2.55
N PHE A 58 4.43 -3.32 -1.70
CA PHE A 58 5.33 -4.46 -1.64
C PHE A 58 5.09 -5.46 -2.76
N GLY A 59 3.86 -5.57 -3.25
CA GLY A 59 3.56 -6.41 -4.39
C GLY A 59 4.24 -5.94 -5.67
N ILE A 60 4.23 -4.63 -5.95
CA ILE A 60 4.95 -4.04 -7.08
C ILE A 60 6.47 -4.11 -6.88
N ASN A 61 6.96 -3.90 -5.65
CA ASN A 61 8.37 -4.11 -5.33
C ASN A 61 8.83 -5.55 -5.62
N ASP A 62 8.08 -6.56 -5.14
CA ASP A 62 8.40 -7.96 -5.37
C ASP A 62 8.30 -8.35 -6.87
N MET A 63 7.40 -7.72 -7.65
CA MET A 63 7.36 -7.88 -9.11
C MET A 63 8.57 -7.27 -9.82
N ALA A 64 9.14 -6.18 -9.28
CA ALA A 64 10.32 -5.53 -9.84
C ALA A 64 11.61 -6.30 -9.53
N ASP A 65 11.63 -6.97 -8.37
CA ASP A 65 12.81 -7.59 -7.78
C ASP A 65 12.78 -9.13 -7.80
N THR A 66 11.84 -9.75 -8.52
CA THR A 66 11.62 -11.22 -8.50
C THR A 66 12.91 -12.04 -8.74
N ASP A 67 13.75 -11.63 -9.69
CA ASP A 67 15.03 -12.31 -9.99
C ASP A 67 16.04 -12.23 -8.85
N VAL A 68 16.06 -11.10 -8.13
CA VAL A 68 17.02 -10.80 -7.06
C VAL A 68 16.55 -11.42 -5.75
N ASP A 69 15.24 -11.35 -5.47
CA ASP A 69 14.63 -11.85 -4.24
C ASP A 69 14.71 -13.36 -4.07
N LYS A 70 14.88 -14.10 -5.17
CA LYS A 70 15.10 -15.56 -5.16
C LYS A 70 16.27 -15.97 -4.24
N TYR A 71 17.28 -15.12 -4.12
CA TYR A 71 18.49 -15.41 -3.35
C TYR A 71 18.56 -14.65 -2.01
N ASN A 72 17.52 -13.88 -1.65
CA ASN A 72 17.52 -13.03 -0.46
C ASN A 72 17.15 -13.82 0.81
N PRO A 73 18.07 -14.03 1.77
CA PRO A 73 17.78 -14.77 3.00
C PRO A 73 16.74 -14.08 3.89
N SER A 74 16.65 -12.74 3.83
CA SER A 74 15.68 -11.99 4.63
C SER A 74 14.23 -12.26 4.20
N LYS A 75 13.99 -12.60 2.92
CA LYS A 75 12.68 -13.03 2.41
C LYS A 75 12.28 -14.44 2.86
N MET A 76 13.23 -15.22 3.41
CA MET A 76 12.96 -16.52 4.01
C MET A 76 12.46 -16.39 5.46
N VAL A 77 12.65 -15.23 6.10
CA VAL A 77 12.13 -14.98 7.44
C VAL A 77 10.63 -14.69 7.34
N LYS A 78 9.83 -15.52 8.04
CA LYS A 78 8.36 -15.57 7.99
C LYS A 78 7.64 -14.22 8.08
N TYR A 79 8.26 -13.21 8.69
CA TYR A 79 7.67 -11.90 8.98
C TYR A 79 8.06 -10.79 7.99
N TYR A 80 9.12 -10.98 7.20
CA TYR A 80 9.68 -9.93 6.34
C TYR A 80 9.24 -10.04 4.87
N GLY A 81 8.63 -11.16 4.47
CA GLY A 81 8.05 -11.30 3.15
C GLY A 81 7.78 -12.74 2.77
N ASN A 82 7.56 -12.94 1.47
CA ASN A 82 7.48 -14.26 0.86
C ASN A 82 8.45 -14.32 -0.32
N GLN A 83 9.06 -15.47 -0.58
CA GLN A 83 9.77 -15.71 -1.84
C GLN A 83 8.73 -16.05 -2.92
N ALA A 84 7.99 -15.03 -3.36
CA ALA A 84 6.95 -15.19 -4.35
C ALA A 84 7.57 -15.50 -5.72
N THR A 85 7.09 -16.57 -6.36
CA THR A 85 7.47 -16.89 -7.74
C THR A 85 6.75 -15.97 -8.71
N GLU A 86 7.31 -15.77 -9.91
CA GLU A 86 6.61 -15.06 -11.00
C GLU A 86 5.20 -15.61 -11.23
N SER A 87 5.03 -16.93 -11.08
CA SER A 87 3.75 -17.59 -11.28
C SER A 87 2.68 -17.20 -10.26
N GLU A 88 3.08 -16.92 -9.02
CA GLU A 88 2.20 -16.48 -7.94
C GLU A 88 1.90 -14.98 -8.02
N LEU A 89 2.85 -14.20 -8.54
CA LEU A 89 2.68 -12.77 -8.79
C LEU A 89 1.83 -12.50 -10.04
N ARG A 90 1.67 -13.49 -10.94
CA ARG A 90 0.76 -13.38 -12.09
C ARG A 90 -0.66 -13.07 -11.62
N GLY A 91 -1.17 -11.91 -12.04
CA GLY A 91 -2.51 -11.46 -11.69
C GLY A 91 -2.61 -10.71 -10.36
N LEU A 92 -1.50 -10.47 -9.66
CA LEU A 92 -1.46 -9.64 -8.45
C LEU A 92 -2.07 -8.25 -8.68
N TRP A 93 -1.93 -7.70 -9.89
CA TRP A 93 -2.56 -6.44 -10.28
C TRP A 93 -4.07 -6.43 -10.09
N LYS A 94 -4.76 -7.58 -10.25
CA LYS A 94 -6.22 -7.68 -10.00
C LYS A 94 -6.51 -7.54 -8.52
N VAL A 95 -5.71 -8.17 -7.68
CA VAL A 95 -5.84 -8.09 -6.22
C VAL A 95 -5.55 -6.66 -5.74
N ILE A 96 -4.48 -6.05 -6.25
CA ILE A 96 -4.16 -4.64 -5.99
C ILE A 96 -5.34 -3.75 -6.38
N LEU A 97 -5.83 -3.87 -7.62
CA LEU A 97 -6.92 -3.05 -8.13
C LEU A 97 -8.19 -3.23 -7.29
N VAL A 98 -8.65 -4.47 -7.09
CA VAL A 98 -9.90 -4.73 -6.35
C VAL A 98 -9.79 -4.31 -4.89
N SER A 99 -8.70 -4.68 -4.22
CA SER A 99 -8.51 -4.35 -2.79
C SER A 99 -8.38 -2.85 -2.55
N ASN A 100 -7.85 -2.08 -3.50
CA ASN A 100 -7.75 -0.62 -3.37
C ASN A 100 -9.04 0.08 -3.81
N MET A 101 -9.67 -0.34 -4.91
CA MET A 101 -10.85 0.35 -5.44
C MET A 101 -12.08 0.21 -4.55
N ILE A 102 -12.31 -0.95 -3.92
CA ILE A 102 -13.48 -1.16 -3.07
C ILE A 102 -13.57 -0.11 -1.92
N PRO A 103 -12.56 0.03 -1.04
CA PRO A 103 -12.64 1.00 0.06
C PRO A 103 -12.69 2.44 -0.45
N LEU A 104 -11.99 2.77 -1.54
CA LEU A 104 -12.02 4.11 -2.11
C LEU A 104 -13.38 4.47 -2.70
N LEU A 105 -14.02 3.54 -3.42
CA LEU A 105 -15.38 3.73 -3.93
C LEU A 105 -16.39 3.91 -2.79
N ILE A 106 -16.28 3.10 -1.74
CA ILE A 106 -17.13 3.26 -0.54
C ILE A 106 -16.97 4.66 0.04
N ILE A 107 -15.73 5.12 0.25
CA ILE A 107 -15.46 6.44 0.81
C ILE A 107 -16.00 7.53 -0.14
N SER A 108 -15.63 7.53 -1.42
CA SER A 108 -16.08 8.48 -2.43
C SER A 108 -17.61 8.59 -2.53
N ILE A 109 -18.33 7.47 -2.50
CA ILE A 109 -19.80 7.48 -2.51
C ILE A 109 -20.34 8.17 -1.27
N THR A 110 -19.81 7.82 -0.09
CA THR A 110 -20.33 8.33 1.19
C THR A 110 -19.92 9.75 1.54
N THR A 111 -18.95 10.33 0.82
CA THR A 111 -18.51 11.73 0.96
C THR A 111 -18.92 12.58 -0.24
N ALA A 112 -19.47 11.98 -1.30
CA ALA A 112 -19.66 12.59 -2.61
C ALA A 112 -18.38 13.18 -3.24
N ASP A 113 -17.20 12.75 -2.76
CA ASP A 113 -15.91 13.17 -3.30
C ASP A 113 -15.33 12.14 -4.26
N TRP A 114 -15.64 12.36 -5.54
CA TRP A 114 -15.24 11.52 -6.65
C TRP A 114 -13.87 11.88 -7.23
N ILE A 115 -13.20 12.90 -6.69
CA ILE A 115 -11.94 13.41 -7.24
C ILE A 115 -10.78 13.08 -6.30
N SER A 116 -10.86 13.48 -5.03
CA SER A 116 -9.72 13.43 -4.12
C SER A 116 -9.29 12.00 -3.81
N PHE A 117 -10.24 11.12 -3.46
CA PHE A 117 -9.94 9.74 -3.08
C PHE A 117 -9.35 8.90 -4.22
N PRO A 118 -9.89 8.93 -5.45
CA PRO A 118 -9.23 8.30 -6.60
C PRO A 118 -7.86 8.93 -6.89
N MET A 119 -7.70 10.25 -6.72
CA MET A 119 -6.43 10.92 -6.96
C MET A 119 -5.34 10.45 -5.99
N TYR A 120 -5.65 10.23 -4.70
CA TYR A 120 -4.68 9.66 -3.77
C TYR A 120 -4.16 8.29 -4.22
N PHE A 121 -5.05 7.44 -4.76
CA PHE A 121 -4.62 6.15 -5.33
C PHE A 121 -3.77 6.33 -6.58
N ILE A 122 -4.18 7.19 -7.52
CA ILE A 122 -3.42 7.42 -8.75
C ILE A 122 -2.01 7.94 -8.43
N VAL A 123 -1.90 8.89 -7.50
CA VAL A 123 -0.61 9.43 -7.06
C VAL A 123 0.20 8.35 -6.34
N ALA A 124 -0.38 7.60 -5.39
CA ALA A 124 0.32 6.53 -4.68
C ALA A 124 0.83 5.44 -5.64
N LEU A 125 -0.01 5.01 -6.58
CA LEU A 125 0.34 4.02 -7.60
C LEU A 125 1.44 4.56 -8.52
N GLY A 126 1.31 5.80 -8.98
CA GLY A 126 2.30 6.47 -9.82
C GLY A 126 3.66 6.57 -9.14
N LEU A 127 3.68 7.06 -7.89
CA LEU A 127 4.91 7.10 -7.07
C LEU A 127 5.53 5.71 -6.93
N ASN A 128 4.72 4.69 -6.64
CA ASN A 128 5.20 3.34 -6.44
C ASN A 128 5.76 2.69 -7.71
N ILE A 129 5.11 2.93 -8.86
CA ILE A 129 5.59 2.50 -10.18
C ILE A 129 6.92 3.20 -10.52
N LEU A 130 6.99 4.53 -10.38
CA LEU A 130 8.21 5.30 -10.66
C LEU A 130 9.37 4.87 -9.76
N TYR A 131 9.08 4.56 -8.50
CA TYR A 131 10.06 4.15 -7.52
C TYR A 131 10.65 2.76 -7.82
N ASN A 132 9.81 1.77 -8.18
CA ASN A 132 10.24 0.37 -8.31
C ASN A 132 10.50 -0.09 -9.76
N LEU A 133 9.65 0.27 -10.72
CA LEU A 133 9.63 -0.36 -12.05
C LEU A 133 10.56 0.33 -13.06
N LYS A 134 11.14 -0.47 -13.98
CA LYS A 134 11.91 0.05 -15.12
C LYS A 134 10.99 0.78 -16.12
N PRO A 135 11.49 1.82 -16.82
CA PRO A 135 12.88 2.29 -16.86
C PRO A 135 13.27 3.25 -15.73
N PHE A 136 12.32 3.68 -14.89
CA PHE A 136 12.56 4.70 -13.87
C PHE A 136 13.37 4.18 -12.70
N ALA A 137 12.86 3.15 -12.00
CA ALA A 137 13.51 2.48 -10.86
C ALA A 137 14.24 3.46 -9.93
N LEU A 138 13.55 4.54 -9.53
CA LEU A 138 14.15 5.67 -8.82
C LEU A 138 14.76 5.27 -7.47
N ALA A 139 14.27 4.19 -6.85
CA ALA A 139 14.86 3.61 -5.65
C ALA A 139 16.37 3.27 -5.81
N ARG A 140 16.83 3.05 -7.04
CA ARG A 140 18.21 2.68 -7.36
C ARG A 140 19.06 3.85 -7.84
N LYS A 141 18.53 5.08 -7.79
CA LYS A 141 19.18 6.28 -8.33
C LYS A 141 19.21 7.40 -7.28
N ALA A 142 20.39 7.73 -6.78
CA ALA A 142 20.57 8.94 -5.97
C ALA A 142 20.33 10.20 -6.83
N PRO A 143 19.74 11.29 -6.29
CA PRO A 143 19.18 11.45 -4.94
C PRO A 143 17.69 11.07 -4.84
N TRP A 144 17.12 10.50 -5.90
CA TRP A 144 15.67 10.31 -6.05
C TRP A 144 15.05 9.40 -4.99
N ASP A 145 15.81 8.42 -4.50
CA ASP A 145 15.39 7.58 -3.37
C ASP A 145 14.97 8.41 -2.14
N LEU A 146 15.79 9.41 -1.77
CA LEU A 146 15.54 10.29 -0.62
C LEU A 146 14.28 11.14 -0.78
N LEU A 147 13.89 11.47 -2.02
CA LEU A 147 12.73 12.30 -2.31
C LEU A 147 11.44 11.47 -2.44
N PHE A 148 11.51 10.32 -3.12
CA PHE A 148 10.33 9.52 -3.43
C PHE A 148 9.92 8.60 -2.29
N ALA A 149 10.87 8.09 -1.48
CA ALA A 149 10.54 7.27 -0.31
C ALA A 149 9.59 8.01 0.67
N PRO A 150 9.84 9.27 1.08
CA PRO A 150 8.93 9.98 1.97
C PRO A 150 7.66 10.51 1.27
N ALA A 151 7.67 10.69 -0.06
CA ALA A 151 6.51 11.20 -0.79
C ALA A 151 5.26 10.32 -0.62
N GLY A 152 5.45 9.00 -0.48
CA GLY A 152 4.36 8.08 -0.16
C GLY A 152 3.66 8.41 1.17
N PHE A 153 4.42 8.77 2.21
CA PHE A 153 3.86 9.16 3.51
C PHE A 153 3.05 10.46 3.42
N LEU A 154 3.45 11.40 2.56
CA LEU A 154 2.68 12.63 2.34
C LEU A 154 1.29 12.34 1.76
N VAL A 155 1.15 11.31 0.93
CA VAL A 155 -0.16 10.85 0.44
C VAL A 155 -1.01 10.31 1.59
N VAL A 156 -0.42 9.51 2.48
CA VAL A 156 -1.11 8.96 3.67
C VAL A 156 -1.63 10.09 4.56
N VAL A 157 -0.78 11.05 4.90
CA VAL A 157 -1.16 12.20 5.74
C VAL A 157 -2.25 13.01 5.07
N SER A 158 -2.10 13.33 3.78
CA SER A 158 -3.07 14.13 3.02
C SER A 158 -4.44 13.45 2.98
N PHE A 159 -4.47 12.14 2.71
CA PHE A 159 -5.70 11.35 2.77
C PHE A 159 -6.35 11.41 4.15
N ALA A 160 -5.56 11.19 5.20
CA ALA A 160 -6.07 11.13 6.57
C ALA A 160 -6.65 12.48 7.01
N CYS A 161 -6.01 13.60 6.64
CA CYS A 161 -6.53 14.94 6.89
C CYS A 161 -7.81 15.26 6.12
N HIS A 162 -8.04 14.62 4.98
CA HIS A 162 -9.19 14.84 4.12
C HIS A 162 -10.43 14.04 4.53
N LEU A 163 -10.30 13.12 5.48
CA LEU A 163 -11.44 12.38 6.02
C LEU A 163 -12.37 13.34 6.79
N PRO A 164 -13.69 13.29 6.54
CA PRO A 164 -14.67 14.15 7.21
C PRO A 164 -14.87 13.77 8.67
#